data_AF-A0A9R0JKE0-F1
#
_entry.id   AF-A0A9R0JKE0-F1
#
_cell.length_a   1.000
_cell.length_b   1.000
_cell.length_c   1.000
_cell.angle_alpha   90.00
_cell.angle_beta   90.00
_cell.angle_gamma   90.00
#
_symmetry.space_group_name_H-M   'P 1'
#
loop_
_entity.id
_entity.type
_entity.pdbx_description
1 polymer ?
#
loop_
_entity_poly.entity_id
_entity_poly.type
_entity_poly.pdbx_seq_one_letter_code
_entity_poly.pdbx_strand_id
1 'polypeptide(L)'
;MGCHAIGTVWYCPDEPLLYLSRSKVKSNLNNARRVRCNVASKTAGTRFHNLTHVHQITSGKYSPLHSLWRAYATPVGLEEQSSSGSSEIQDDETVSADPAEERLAKPPSSNELKSLLADSERSKLVKKLSEANQHNRFLIRQLQGREDALVNFKSELAVLEQEIQALVALADEIAKAGIPEGSRKINGKYVHSHLASRLEAVQKKLQDQIKDVAAAQSKEVPVFWIGMAESVLIMGSFDGWSQGKNLSPEYTGSYTMFSTTLLLRPGRYEVKFLVDGAWKLSPELPTIGEGLNQNNMLVVE
;
A
#
# COMPACT_ATOMS: atom_id res chain seq x y z
N MET A 1 21.13 -53.12 65.92
CA MET A 1 20.50 -52.78 64.63
C MET A 1 21.61 -52.62 63.61
N GLY A 2 21.60 -53.47 62.57
CA GLY A 2 22.45 -53.41 61.38
C GLY A 2 23.90 -53.83 61.57
N CYS A 3 24.17 -55.12 61.36
CA CYS A 3 25.43 -55.79 61.66
C CYS A 3 26.51 -55.64 60.58
N HIS A 4 27.74 -55.78 61.09
CA HIS A 4 29.05 -55.95 60.46
C HIS A 4 29.15 -56.89 59.25
N ALA A 5 30.25 -56.65 58.51
CA ALA A 5 31.37 -57.57 58.28
C ALA A 5 31.70 -57.68 56.78
N ILE A 6 32.78 -57.03 56.33
CA ILE A 6 34.16 -57.58 56.25
C ILE A 6 34.27 -58.62 55.13
N GLY A 7 35.20 -58.42 54.20
CA GLY A 7 35.66 -59.53 53.36
C GLY A 7 36.33 -59.13 52.05
N THR A 8 37.51 -58.57 52.15
CA THR A 8 38.53 -58.38 51.11
C THR A 8 38.84 -59.67 50.31
N VAL A 9 39.23 -59.52 49.03
CA VAL A 9 40.48 -60.02 48.40
C VAL A 9 40.29 -60.24 46.88
N TRP A 10 41.35 -59.86 46.15
CA TRP A 10 41.60 -59.81 44.72
C TRP A 10 41.68 -61.18 44.01
N TYR A 11 41.37 -61.23 42.70
CA TYR A 11 42.22 -61.83 41.64
C TYR A 11 41.56 -61.71 40.24
N CYS A 12 42.32 -61.25 39.24
CA CYS A 12 42.06 -61.47 37.79
C CYS A 12 42.65 -62.83 37.38
N PRO A 13 42.11 -63.50 36.35
CA PRO A 13 42.95 -63.70 35.15
C PRO A 13 42.22 -63.81 33.80
N ASP A 14 42.97 -63.40 32.77
CA ASP A 14 43.18 -64.03 31.46
C ASP A 14 42.11 -64.10 30.34
N GLU A 15 42.55 -63.55 29.20
CA GLU A 15 42.10 -63.70 27.81
C GLU A 15 42.28 -65.17 27.30
N PRO A 16 41.61 -65.61 26.22
CA PRO A 16 42.32 -65.58 24.94
C PRO A 16 41.46 -65.36 23.66
N LEU A 17 42.19 -64.91 22.65
CA LEU A 17 41.89 -64.71 21.23
C LEU A 17 41.17 -65.88 20.52
N LEU A 18 40.21 -65.56 19.64
CA LEU A 18 39.96 -66.33 18.42
C LEU A 18 39.79 -65.41 17.21
N TYR A 19 40.78 -65.51 16.32
CA TYR A 19 40.69 -65.19 14.90
C TYR A 19 39.51 -65.95 14.26
N LEU A 20 38.75 -65.30 13.36
CA LEU A 20 38.29 -65.93 12.12
C LEU A 20 37.86 -64.87 11.09
N SER A 21 38.34 -65.07 9.88
CA SER A 21 38.31 -64.18 8.73
C SER A 21 37.04 -64.26 7.88
N ARG A 22 36.87 -63.24 7.02
CA ARG A 22 36.15 -63.21 5.71
C ARG A 22 34.62 -63.31 5.77
N SER A 23 33.89 -62.38 5.16
CA SER A 23 33.83 -62.32 3.69
C SER A 23 33.17 -61.03 3.17
N LYS A 24 33.67 -60.56 2.01
CA LYS A 24 33.00 -59.60 1.13
C LYS A 24 31.73 -60.24 0.55
N VAL A 25 30.58 -59.61 0.75
CA VAL A 25 29.37 -59.91 -0.04
C VAL A 25 29.15 -58.74 -1.02
N LYS A 26 29.23 -59.07 -2.31
CA LYS A 26 28.85 -58.19 -3.43
C LYS A 26 27.33 -58.00 -3.42
N SER A 27 26.88 -56.75 -3.46
CA SER A 27 25.50 -56.40 -3.78
C SER A 27 25.27 -56.56 -5.28
N ASN A 28 24.44 -57.53 -5.67
CA ASN A 28 23.87 -57.58 -7.02
C ASN A 28 22.47 -56.96 -7.01
N LEU A 29 22.38 -55.91 -7.83
CA LEU A 29 21.21 -55.16 -8.22
C LEU A 29 20.27 -56.05 -9.06
N ASN A 30 18.97 -55.99 -8.77
CA ASN A 30 17.80 -56.18 -9.64
C ASN A 30 16.73 -57.08 -9.00
N ASN A 31 15.70 -56.47 -8.42
CA ASN A 31 14.35 -56.75 -8.90
C ASN A 31 13.37 -55.64 -8.52
N ALA A 32 12.76 -55.08 -9.57
CA ALA A 32 11.82 -53.99 -9.52
C ALA A 32 10.45 -54.46 -8.98
N ARG A 33 9.96 -53.80 -7.94
CA ARG A 33 8.52 -53.68 -7.68
C ARG A 33 8.12 -52.22 -7.79
N ARG A 34 7.39 -51.96 -8.87
CA ARG A 34 6.83 -50.68 -9.29
C ARG A 34 5.71 -50.28 -8.32
N VAL A 35 6.01 -49.41 -7.36
CA VAL A 35 4.98 -48.70 -6.58
C VAL A 35 4.66 -47.41 -7.31
N ARG A 36 3.40 -47.29 -7.75
CA ARG A 36 2.86 -46.12 -8.45
C ARG A 36 2.38 -45.12 -7.41
N CYS A 37 3.18 -44.08 -7.14
CA CYS A 37 2.73 -42.91 -6.39
C CYS A 37 2.35 -41.81 -7.39
N ASN A 38 1.07 -41.47 -7.47
CA ASN A 38 0.60 -40.27 -8.16
C ASN A 38 0.93 -39.07 -7.29
N VAL A 39 1.98 -38.32 -7.64
CA VAL A 39 2.21 -36.98 -7.11
C VAL A 39 1.80 -36.00 -8.21
N ALA A 40 0.69 -35.30 -7.98
CA ALA A 40 0.24 -34.22 -8.85
C ALA A 40 1.24 -33.07 -8.76
N SER A 41 2.08 -32.92 -9.78
CA SER A 41 2.98 -31.78 -9.93
C SER A 41 2.16 -30.58 -10.39
N LYS A 42 1.85 -29.63 -9.48
CA LYS A 42 1.45 -28.28 -9.89
C LYS A 42 2.72 -27.54 -10.30
N THR A 43 2.98 -27.48 -11.60
CA THR A 43 3.94 -26.54 -12.18
C THR A 43 3.37 -25.12 -12.07
N ALA A 44 3.76 -24.38 -11.04
CA ALA A 44 3.63 -22.93 -11.06
C ALA A 44 4.73 -22.38 -11.97
N GLY A 45 4.36 -21.98 -13.18
CA GLY A 45 5.28 -21.32 -14.11
C GLY A 45 5.59 -19.91 -13.62
N THR A 46 6.69 -19.74 -12.90
CA THR A 46 7.23 -18.42 -12.56
C THR A 46 7.80 -17.79 -13.83
N ARG A 47 7.02 -16.94 -14.51
CA ARG A 47 7.54 -16.06 -15.56
C ARG A 47 8.20 -14.86 -14.90
N PHE A 48 9.52 -14.83 -14.92
CA PHE A 48 10.29 -13.60 -14.77
C PHE A 48 10.13 -12.78 -16.06
N HIS A 49 9.43 -11.65 -15.98
CA HIS A 49 9.52 -10.63 -17.01
C HIS A 49 10.54 -9.59 -16.56
N ASN A 50 11.73 -9.64 -17.18
CA ASN A 50 12.72 -8.57 -17.14
C ASN A 50 12.09 -7.27 -17.66
N LEU A 51 12.09 -6.22 -16.85
CA LEU A 51 11.70 -4.87 -17.26
C LEU A 51 12.92 -4.13 -17.82
N THR A 52 13.15 -4.34 -19.11
CA THR A 52 14.01 -3.48 -19.93
C THR A 52 13.30 -3.20 -21.24
N HIS A 53 12.55 -2.09 -21.34
CA HIS A 53 12.45 -1.34 -22.60
C HIS A 53 11.80 0.06 -22.44
N VAL A 54 12.66 1.07 -22.62
CA VAL A 54 12.55 2.30 -23.44
C VAL A 54 11.16 2.83 -23.82
N HIS A 55 10.97 4.13 -23.53
CA HIS A 55 9.90 5.01 -24.02
C HIS A 55 9.77 4.99 -25.55
N GLN A 56 8.57 4.69 -26.07
CA GLN A 56 8.07 5.26 -27.31
C GLN A 56 6.57 5.58 -27.16
N ILE A 57 6.25 6.87 -27.29
CA ILE A 57 4.88 7.38 -27.36
C ILE A 57 4.44 7.21 -28.82
N THR A 58 3.41 6.39 -29.05
CA THR A 58 2.66 6.42 -30.32
C THR A 58 1.16 6.46 -30.01
N SER A 59 0.53 7.53 -30.50
CA SER A 59 -0.91 7.78 -30.50
C SER A 59 -1.66 6.69 -31.29
N GLY A 60 -2.60 6.01 -30.63
CA GLY A 60 -3.49 5.02 -31.26
C GLY A 60 -4.92 5.18 -30.77
N LYS A 61 -5.84 5.37 -31.70
CA LYS A 61 -7.28 5.62 -31.53
C LYS A 61 -7.98 4.39 -30.93
N TYR A 62 -8.84 4.57 -29.93
CA TYR A 62 -9.69 3.52 -29.36
C TYR A 62 -11.08 3.50 -30.03
N SER A 63 -11.51 2.32 -30.49
CA SER A 63 -12.92 1.97 -30.68
C SER A 63 -13.39 1.13 -29.47
N PRO A 64 -14.58 1.38 -28.90
CA PRO A 64 -15.04 0.65 -27.72
C PRO A 64 -15.87 -0.59 -28.11
N LEU A 65 -15.55 -1.74 -27.50
CA LEU A 65 -16.48 -2.87 -27.43
C LEU A 65 -17.32 -2.71 -26.15
N HIS A 66 -18.64 -2.71 -26.34
CA HIS A 66 -19.67 -2.51 -25.33
C HIS A 66 -20.01 -3.87 -24.69
N SER A 67 -19.63 -4.10 -23.43
CA SER A 67 -20.11 -5.24 -22.65
C SER A 67 -21.28 -4.81 -21.76
N LEU A 68 -22.48 -5.24 -22.13
CA LEU A 68 -23.74 -5.02 -21.40
C LEU A 68 -23.74 -5.80 -20.09
N TRP A 69 -23.78 -5.09 -18.95
CA TRP A 69 -24.15 -5.68 -17.66
C TRP A 69 -25.52 -5.11 -17.27
N ARG A 70 -26.52 -6.00 -17.25
CA ARG A 70 -27.90 -5.72 -16.84
C ARG A 70 -27.99 -5.93 -15.33
N ALA A 71 -28.23 -4.85 -14.58
CA ALA A 71 -28.59 -4.93 -13.17
C ALA A 71 -30.03 -4.41 -13.02
N TYR A 72 -30.90 -5.23 -12.44
CA TYR A 72 -32.25 -4.82 -12.05
C TYR A 72 -32.18 -4.14 -10.68
N ALA A 73 -32.81 -2.98 -10.54
CA ALA A 73 -33.13 -2.38 -9.24
C ALA A 73 -34.54 -1.80 -9.31
N THR A 74 -35.42 -2.30 -8.44
CA THR A 74 -36.80 -1.82 -8.21
C THR A 74 -36.77 -0.56 -7.34
N PRO A 75 -37.62 0.46 -7.60
CA PRO A 75 -37.76 1.59 -6.70
C PRO A 75 -38.78 1.27 -5.59
N VAL A 76 -38.38 1.51 -4.35
CA VAL A 76 -39.27 1.55 -3.17
C VAL A 76 -39.82 2.97 -3.07
N GLY A 77 -41.15 3.10 -3.08
CA GLY A 77 -41.85 4.37 -2.87
C GLY A 77 -41.79 4.80 -1.40
N LEU A 78 -41.51 6.07 -1.18
CA LEU A 78 -41.78 6.76 0.08
C LEU A 78 -42.70 7.94 -0.26
N GLU A 79 -43.97 7.82 0.15
CA GLU A 79 -44.88 8.96 0.20
C GLU A 79 -44.63 9.72 1.50
N GLU A 80 -44.29 11.01 1.41
CA GLU A 80 -44.49 11.95 2.50
C GLU A 80 -45.61 12.91 2.09
N GLN A 81 -46.73 12.79 2.80
CA GLN A 81 -47.85 13.70 2.73
C GLN A 81 -47.49 15.02 3.43
N SER A 82 -47.89 16.14 2.85
CA SER A 82 -48.06 17.38 3.60
C SER A 82 -49.32 18.06 3.11
N SER A 83 -50.31 18.07 4.02
CA SER A 83 -51.58 18.76 3.92
C SER A 83 -51.44 20.17 4.51
N SER A 84 -52.06 21.16 3.87
CA SER A 84 -52.58 22.36 4.52
C SER A 84 -53.71 22.93 3.66
N GLY A 85 -54.93 22.92 4.22
CA GLY A 85 -56.09 23.69 3.72
C GLY A 85 -55.86 25.21 3.88
N SER A 86 -56.73 26.11 3.46
CA SER A 86 -58.16 26.08 3.13
C SER A 86 -58.54 27.47 2.58
N SER A 87 -59.48 27.57 1.64
CA SER A 87 -60.66 28.47 1.72
C SER A 87 -61.50 28.40 0.45
N GLU A 88 -62.81 28.35 0.70
CA GLU A 88 -63.94 28.24 -0.24
C GLU A 88 -64.18 29.55 -0.99
N ILE A 89 -64.79 29.48 -2.20
CA ILE A 89 -66.09 30.08 -2.55
C ILE A 89 -66.32 30.12 -4.09
N GLN A 90 -67.51 29.62 -4.45
CA GLN A 90 -68.43 29.88 -5.58
C GLN A 90 -68.21 29.33 -7.01
N ASP A 91 -69.23 28.55 -7.35
CA ASP A 91 -69.79 28.16 -8.65
C ASP A 91 -69.86 29.30 -9.69
N ASP A 92 -69.54 28.99 -10.94
CA ASP A 92 -70.45 29.24 -12.05
C ASP A 92 -70.18 28.28 -13.22
N GLU A 93 -71.26 27.72 -13.76
CA GLU A 93 -71.25 26.86 -14.94
C GLU A 93 -70.92 27.68 -16.19
N THR A 94 -70.08 27.16 -17.08
CA THR A 94 -70.26 27.40 -18.52
C THR A 94 -69.57 26.32 -19.33
N VAL A 95 -70.38 25.39 -19.83
CA VAL A 95 -70.03 24.50 -20.94
C VAL A 95 -69.87 25.35 -22.20
N SER A 96 -68.69 25.31 -22.81
CA SER A 96 -68.58 25.51 -24.25
C SER A 96 -67.48 24.60 -24.80
N ALA A 97 -67.88 23.81 -25.80
CA ALA A 97 -67.09 22.85 -26.53
C ALA A 97 -66.13 23.55 -27.51
N ASP A 98 -64.89 23.02 -27.58
CA ASP A 98 -63.95 22.87 -28.71
C ASP A 98 -63.75 24.03 -29.74
N PRO A 99 -62.54 24.22 -30.31
CA PRO A 99 -61.66 23.13 -30.73
C PRO A 99 -60.15 23.35 -30.53
N ALA A 100 -59.42 22.26 -30.77
CA ALA A 100 -57.99 22.19 -31.03
C ALA A 100 -57.40 23.43 -31.72
N GLU A 101 -56.83 24.36 -30.94
CA GLU A 101 -55.75 25.21 -31.43
C GLU A 101 -54.44 24.46 -31.23
N GLU A 102 -53.95 23.94 -32.35
CA GLU A 102 -52.56 23.66 -32.60
C GLU A 102 -51.71 24.84 -32.09
N ARG A 103 -51.19 24.72 -30.86
CA ARG A 103 -50.26 25.70 -30.29
C ARG A 103 -48.98 25.68 -31.12
N LEU A 104 -48.96 26.46 -32.20
CA LEU A 104 -47.74 26.81 -32.91
C LEU A 104 -46.81 27.48 -31.91
N ALA A 105 -45.80 26.74 -31.45
CA ALA A 105 -44.80 27.23 -30.52
C ALA A 105 -44.15 28.48 -31.11
N LYS A 106 -44.38 29.63 -30.47
CA LYS A 106 -43.74 30.90 -30.85
C LYS A 106 -42.22 30.69 -30.80
N PRO A 107 -41.45 31.16 -31.81
CA PRO A 107 -40.00 30.98 -31.79
C PRO A 107 -39.42 31.57 -30.50
N PRO A 108 -38.52 30.84 -29.82
CA PRO A 108 -37.98 31.29 -28.53
C PRO A 108 -37.31 32.66 -28.69
N SER A 109 -37.52 33.52 -27.70
CA SER A 109 -36.94 34.85 -27.70
C SER A 109 -35.41 34.78 -27.63
N SER A 110 -34.71 35.81 -28.12
CA SER A 110 -33.23 35.83 -28.09
C SER A 110 -32.66 35.63 -26.67
N ASN A 111 -33.38 36.08 -25.63
CA ASN A 111 -32.97 35.91 -24.24
C ASN A 111 -33.16 34.46 -23.76
N GLU A 112 -34.26 33.79 -24.15
CA GLU A 112 -34.48 32.37 -23.89
C GLU A 112 -33.41 31.51 -24.56
N LEU A 113 -33.06 31.81 -25.81
CA LEU A 113 -31.99 31.11 -26.54
C LEU A 113 -30.63 31.25 -25.85
N LYS A 114 -30.31 32.45 -25.35
CA LYS A 114 -29.07 32.69 -24.57
C LYS A 114 -29.06 31.90 -23.27
N SER A 115 -30.20 31.83 -22.57
CA SER A 115 -30.32 31.01 -21.35
C SER A 115 -30.11 29.53 -21.65
N LEU A 116 -30.80 28.99 -22.65
CA LEU A 116 -30.67 27.59 -23.06
C LEU A 116 -29.23 27.23 -23.47
N LEU A 117 -28.54 28.14 -24.17
CA LEU A 117 -27.14 27.95 -24.50
C LEU A 117 -26.27 27.93 -23.24
N ALA A 118 -26.45 28.87 -22.32
CA ALA A 118 -25.73 28.91 -21.06
C ALA A 118 -25.97 27.64 -20.22
N ASP A 119 -27.21 27.14 -20.17
CA ASP A 119 -27.57 25.91 -19.47
C ASP A 119 -26.94 24.68 -20.13
N SER A 120 -26.91 24.64 -21.46
CA SER A 120 -26.24 23.57 -22.20
C SER A 120 -24.73 23.53 -21.93
N GLU A 121 -24.08 24.70 -21.84
CA GLU A 121 -22.66 24.79 -21.51
C GLU A 121 -22.39 24.45 -20.04
N ARG A 122 -23.23 24.93 -19.11
CA ARG A 122 -23.16 24.55 -17.69
C ARG A 122 -23.28 23.03 -17.53
N SER A 123 -24.23 22.40 -18.22
CA SER A 123 -24.41 20.94 -18.19
C SER A 123 -23.17 20.19 -18.69
N LYS A 124 -22.55 20.65 -19.79
CA LYS A 124 -21.28 20.09 -20.31
C LYS A 124 -20.16 20.23 -19.28
N LEU A 125 -20.02 21.38 -18.63
CA LEU A 125 -18.99 21.61 -17.61
C LEU A 125 -19.21 20.74 -16.37
N VAL A 126 -20.45 20.62 -15.89
CA VAL A 126 -20.80 19.75 -14.76
C VAL A 126 -20.49 18.30 -15.09
N LYS A 127 -20.78 17.84 -16.31
CA LYS A 127 -20.44 16.49 -16.76
C LYS A 127 -18.92 16.26 -16.74
N LYS A 128 -18.13 17.19 -17.31
CA LYS A 128 -16.66 17.10 -17.30
C LYS A 128 -16.08 17.11 -15.88
N LEU A 129 -16.62 17.95 -15.00
CA LEU A 129 -16.22 18.02 -13.60
C LEU A 129 -16.53 16.70 -12.89
N SER A 130 -17.71 16.12 -13.13
CA SER A 130 -18.09 14.81 -12.58
C SER A 130 -17.15 13.70 -13.04
N GLU A 131 -16.85 13.64 -14.34
CA GLU A 131 -15.90 12.68 -14.92
C GLU A 131 -14.49 12.83 -14.33
N ALA A 132 -13.99 14.06 -14.21
CA ALA A 132 -12.70 14.35 -13.59
C ALA A 132 -12.67 13.94 -12.10
N ASN A 133 -13.73 14.21 -11.35
CA ASN A 133 -13.84 13.82 -9.94
C ASN A 133 -13.92 12.31 -9.76
N GLN A 134 -14.61 11.59 -10.66
CA GLN A 134 -14.62 10.13 -10.67
C GLN A 134 -13.21 9.58 -10.94
N HIS A 135 -12.49 10.17 -11.90
CA HIS A 135 -11.13 9.78 -12.21
C HIS A 135 -10.18 10.04 -11.03
N ASN A 136 -10.25 11.20 -10.38
CA ASN A 136 -9.47 11.51 -9.19
C ASN A 136 -9.72 10.50 -8.06
N ARG A 137 -11.00 10.16 -7.79
CA ARG A 137 -11.35 9.13 -6.79
C ARG A 137 -10.80 7.75 -7.16
N PHE A 138 -10.78 7.41 -8.45
CA PHE A 138 -10.17 6.17 -8.91
C PHE A 138 -8.65 6.16 -8.70
N LEU A 139 -7.95 7.23 -9.06
CA LEU A 139 -6.50 7.37 -8.87
C LEU A 139 -6.10 7.30 -7.39
N ILE A 140 -6.85 7.96 -6.50
CA ILE A 140 -6.63 7.89 -5.05
C ILE A 140 -6.69 6.44 -4.57
N ARG A 141 -7.71 5.67 -4.98
CA ARG A 141 -7.82 4.25 -4.60
C ARG A 141 -6.68 3.40 -5.16
N GLN A 142 -6.25 3.66 -6.40
CA GLN A 142 -5.11 2.96 -7.00
C GLN A 142 -3.81 3.25 -6.25
N LEU A 143 -3.60 4.50 -5.81
CA LEU A 143 -2.44 4.87 -5.01
C LEU A 143 -2.45 4.17 -3.65
N GLN A 144 -3.60 4.14 -2.97
CA GLN A 144 -3.77 3.41 -1.70
C GLN A 144 -3.45 1.92 -1.87
N GLY A 145 -4.02 1.25 -2.88
CA GLY A 145 -3.74 -0.16 -3.12
C GLY A 145 -2.27 -0.46 -3.47
N ARG A 146 -1.56 0.47 -4.11
CA ARG A 146 -0.11 0.35 -4.35
C ARG A 146 0.70 0.55 -3.07
N GLU A 147 0.28 1.48 -2.21
CA GLU A 147 0.92 1.71 -0.91
C GLU A 147 0.79 0.47 -0.01
N ASP A 148 -0.40 -0.12 0.06
CA ASP A 148 -0.65 -1.36 0.81
C ASP A 148 0.21 -2.52 0.28
N ALA A 149 0.36 -2.64 -1.05
CA ALA A 149 1.24 -3.62 -1.65
C ALA A 149 2.71 -3.40 -1.27
N LEU A 150 3.18 -2.15 -1.21
CA LEU A 150 4.54 -1.82 -0.76
C LEU A 150 4.75 -2.21 0.71
N VAL A 151 3.77 -1.96 1.58
CA VAL A 151 3.80 -2.38 3.00
C VAL A 151 3.94 -3.89 3.10
N ASN A 152 3.13 -4.64 2.34
CA ASN A 152 3.19 -6.10 2.33
C ASN A 152 4.55 -6.61 1.82
N PHE A 153 5.04 -6.10 0.69
CA PHE A 153 6.36 -6.48 0.16
C PHE A 153 7.50 -6.15 1.14
N LYS A 154 7.44 -5.01 1.83
CA LYS A 154 8.43 -4.66 2.87
C LYS A 154 8.42 -5.67 4.01
N SER A 155 7.24 -6.11 4.45
CA SER A 155 7.11 -7.10 5.51
C SER A 155 7.68 -8.47 5.10
N GLU A 156 7.41 -8.91 3.86
CA GLU A 156 7.97 -10.15 3.31
C GLU A 156 9.49 -10.09 3.19
N LEU A 157 10.03 -8.97 2.70
CA LEU A 157 11.49 -8.76 2.63
C LEU A 157 12.14 -8.77 4.01
N ALA A 158 11.49 -8.19 5.02
CA ALA A 158 11.99 -8.18 6.38
C ALA A 158 12.07 -9.61 6.98
N VAL A 159 11.07 -10.46 6.72
CA VAL A 159 11.12 -11.88 7.15
C VAL A 159 12.28 -12.61 6.48
N LEU A 160 12.46 -12.45 5.17
CA LEU A 160 13.58 -13.06 4.44
C LEU A 160 14.94 -12.55 4.92
N GLU A 161 15.05 -11.27 5.27
CA GLU A 161 16.28 -10.68 5.81
C GLU A 161 16.64 -11.29 7.18
N GLN A 162 15.65 -11.52 8.05
CA GLN A 162 15.84 -12.21 9.33
C GLN A 162 16.26 -13.68 9.14
N GLU A 163 15.65 -14.41 8.22
CA GLU A 163 16.04 -15.79 7.91
C GLU A 163 17.49 -15.87 7.40
N ILE A 164 17.86 -14.97 6.48
CA ILE A 164 19.24 -14.92 5.96
C ILE A 164 20.23 -14.50 7.05
N GLN A 165 19.86 -13.57 7.93
CA GLN A 165 20.69 -13.19 9.07
C GLN A 165 20.96 -14.39 9.99
N ALA A 166 19.96 -15.24 10.26
CA ALA A 166 20.15 -16.47 11.02
C ALA A 166 21.09 -17.45 10.29
N LEU A 167 20.94 -17.60 8.97
CA LEU A 167 21.83 -18.45 8.16
C LEU A 167 23.27 -17.94 8.14
N VAL A 168 23.48 -16.61 8.08
CA VAL A 168 24.82 -16.00 8.19
C VAL A 168 25.44 -16.35 9.53
N ALA A 169 24.70 -16.19 10.64
CA ALA A 169 25.20 -16.50 11.99
C ALA A 169 25.62 -17.98 12.11
N LEU A 170 24.82 -18.91 11.59
CA LEU A 170 25.16 -20.33 11.56
C LEU A 170 26.40 -20.62 10.69
N ALA A 171 26.48 -20.00 9.51
CA ALA A 171 27.64 -20.17 8.62
C ALA A 171 28.93 -19.62 9.26
N ASP A 172 28.84 -18.53 10.00
CA ASP A 172 29.95 -17.94 10.74
C ASP A 172 30.39 -18.82 11.92
N GLU A 173 29.45 -19.42 12.64
CA GLU A 173 29.75 -20.37 13.71
C GLU A 173 30.50 -21.59 13.15
N ILE A 174 30.03 -22.16 12.04
CA ILE A 174 30.70 -23.29 11.35
C ILE A 174 32.09 -22.87 10.87
N ALA A 175 32.25 -21.65 10.36
CA ALA A 175 33.55 -21.15 9.93
C ALA A 175 34.54 -20.98 11.11
N LYS A 176 34.03 -20.72 12.33
CA LYS A 176 34.83 -20.53 13.56
C LYS A 176 35.11 -21.84 14.31
N ALA A 177 34.24 -22.85 14.20
CA ALA A 177 34.32 -24.12 14.94
C ALA A 177 35.50 -25.03 14.54
N GLY A 178 36.33 -24.61 13.58
CA GLY A 178 37.49 -25.35 13.07
C GLY A 178 37.29 -25.82 11.64
N ILE A 179 38.37 -26.04 10.90
CA ILE A 179 38.31 -26.49 9.49
C ILE A 179 38.23 -28.02 9.47
N PRO A 180 37.12 -28.64 9.02
CA PRO A 180 37.05 -30.09 8.88
C PRO A 180 38.13 -30.62 7.94
N GLU A 181 38.75 -31.75 8.28
CA GLU A 181 39.70 -32.43 7.39
C GLU A 181 39.05 -32.74 6.04
N GLY A 182 39.76 -32.46 4.94
CA GLY A 182 39.24 -32.60 3.58
C GLY A 182 38.36 -31.44 3.09
N SER A 183 38.23 -30.36 3.85
CA SER A 183 37.47 -29.18 3.42
C SER A 183 38.02 -28.59 2.11
N ARG A 184 37.17 -28.58 1.08
CA ARG A 184 37.46 -27.95 -0.21
C ARG A 184 37.67 -26.44 -0.04
N LYS A 185 38.47 -25.86 -0.95
CA LYS A 185 38.59 -24.41 -1.12
C LYS A 185 37.93 -23.94 -2.41
N ILE A 186 37.36 -22.75 -2.39
CA ILE A 186 36.81 -22.03 -3.54
C ILE A 186 37.50 -20.66 -3.56
N ASN A 187 38.18 -20.33 -4.66
CA ASN A 187 38.90 -19.06 -4.81
C ASN A 187 39.82 -18.72 -3.60
N GLY A 188 40.52 -19.73 -3.07
CA GLY A 188 41.44 -19.57 -1.94
C GLY A 188 40.79 -19.56 -0.54
N LYS A 189 39.46 -19.43 -0.43
CA LYS A 189 38.72 -19.51 0.85
C LYS A 189 38.17 -20.93 1.07
N TYR A 190 38.06 -21.38 2.32
CA TYR A 190 37.34 -22.63 2.64
C TYR A 190 35.85 -22.50 2.28
N VAL A 191 35.21 -23.61 1.90
CA VAL A 191 33.79 -23.61 1.48
C VAL A 191 32.89 -22.93 2.51
N HIS A 192 33.07 -23.20 3.81
CA HIS A 192 32.26 -22.61 4.88
C HIS A 192 32.41 -21.08 4.95
N SER A 193 33.64 -20.56 4.92
CA SER A 193 33.89 -19.11 4.89
C SER A 193 33.42 -18.46 3.58
N HIS A 194 33.50 -19.17 2.45
CA HIS A 194 32.96 -18.68 1.18
C HIS A 194 31.44 -18.59 1.20
N LEU A 195 30.76 -19.56 1.82
CA LEU A 195 29.31 -19.55 2.02
C LEU A 195 28.88 -18.35 2.88
N ALA A 196 29.55 -18.13 4.02
CA ALA A 196 29.28 -16.97 4.88
C ALA A 196 29.38 -15.65 4.10
N SER A 197 30.49 -15.41 3.39
CA SER A 197 30.65 -14.20 2.56
C SER A 197 29.58 -14.05 1.46
N ARG A 198 29.07 -15.17 0.91
CA ARG A 198 27.98 -15.14 -0.08
C ARG A 198 26.64 -14.79 0.55
N LEU A 199 26.35 -15.32 1.73
CA LEU A 199 25.13 -15.01 2.47
C LEU A 199 25.13 -13.56 2.96
N GLU A 200 26.25 -13.04 3.47
CA GLU A 200 26.42 -11.62 3.81
C GLU A 200 26.15 -10.71 2.61
N ALA A 201 26.64 -11.09 1.42
CA ALA A 201 26.41 -10.33 0.21
C ALA A 201 24.93 -10.33 -0.21
N VAL A 202 24.18 -11.40 0.07
CA VAL A 202 22.73 -11.45 -0.16
C VAL A 202 21.99 -10.63 0.90
N GLN A 203 22.37 -10.75 2.18
CA GLN A 203 21.80 -9.98 3.28
C GLN A 203 21.93 -8.47 3.00
N LYS A 204 23.12 -8.01 2.60
CA LYS A 204 23.36 -6.60 2.26
C LYS A 204 22.44 -6.12 1.14
N LYS A 205 22.26 -6.92 0.09
CA LYS A 205 21.35 -6.57 -1.02
C LYS A 205 19.89 -6.46 -0.56
N LEU A 206 19.44 -7.35 0.32
CA LEU A 206 18.09 -7.27 0.89
C LEU A 206 17.93 -6.02 1.77
N GLN A 207 18.93 -5.71 2.59
CA GLN A 207 18.92 -4.49 3.39
C GLN A 207 18.85 -3.23 2.52
N ASP A 208 19.58 -3.20 1.41
CA ASP A 208 19.53 -2.08 0.46
C ASP A 208 18.13 -1.99 -0.20
N GLN A 209 17.53 -3.12 -0.61
CA GLN A 209 16.15 -3.14 -1.14
C GLN A 209 15.11 -2.69 -0.10
N ILE A 210 15.25 -3.09 1.17
CA ILE A 210 14.36 -2.65 2.26
C ILE A 210 14.47 -1.15 2.47
N LYS A 211 15.69 -0.58 2.40
CA LYS A 211 15.91 0.88 2.47
C LYS A 211 15.24 1.60 1.31
N ASP A 212 15.38 1.09 0.09
CA ASP A 212 14.73 1.66 -1.09
C ASP A 212 13.20 1.66 -0.96
N VAL A 213 12.62 0.55 -0.49
CA VAL A 213 11.17 0.46 -0.23
C VAL A 213 10.76 1.41 0.90
N ALA A 214 11.56 1.53 1.96
CA ALA A 214 11.29 2.46 3.06
C ALA A 214 11.37 3.93 2.62
N ALA A 215 12.23 4.27 1.67
CA ALA A 215 12.30 5.61 1.08
C ALA A 215 11.13 5.92 0.13
N ALA A 216 10.55 4.89 -0.49
CA ALA A 216 9.37 5.03 -1.34
C ALA A 216 8.06 5.11 -0.54
N GLN A 217 8.04 4.54 0.67
CA GLN A 217 6.87 4.47 1.54
C GLN A 217 6.54 5.84 2.13
N SER A 218 5.24 6.16 2.18
CA SER A 218 4.72 7.32 2.91
C SER A 218 4.68 7.07 4.42
N LYS A 219 4.94 8.13 5.18
CA LYS A 219 4.94 8.16 6.65
C LYS A 219 3.86 9.09 7.15
N GLU A 220 3.27 8.74 8.28
CA GLU A 220 2.36 9.60 9.02
C GLU A 220 3.15 10.70 9.72
N VAL A 221 2.89 11.94 9.32
CA VAL A 221 3.55 13.13 9.84
C VAL A 221 2.50 13.97 10.56
N PRO A 222 2.50 14.00 11.91
CA PRO A 222 1.62 14.86 12.67
C PRO A 222 2.04 16.32 12.47
N VAL A 223 1.08 17.18 12.14
CA VAL A 223 1.28 18.61 12.01
C VAL A 223 0.25 19.32 12.87
N PHE A 224 0.69 20.35 13.57
CA PHE A 224 -0.17 21.13 14.43
C PHE A 224 0.04 22.63 14.27
N TRP A 225 -0.99 23.37 14.67
CA TRP A 225 -1.01 24.82 14.75
C TRP A 225 -1.63 25.22 16.08
N ILE A 226 -0.99 26.12 16.81
CA ILE A 226 -1.48 26.59 18.11
C ILE A 226 -1.88 28.06 17.99
N GLY A 227 -3.13 28.38 18.34
CA GLY A 227 -3.58 29.76 18.38
C GLY A 227 -5.10 29.91 18.41
N MET A 228 -5.56 31.15 18.52
CA MET A 228 -6.97 31.50 18.35
C MET A 228 -7.30 31.55 16.86
N ALA A 229 -8.12 30.62 16.41
CA ALA A 229 -8.64 30.55 15.04
C ALA A 229 -10.00 29.86 15.03
N GLU A 230 -10.79 30.09 14.00
CA GLU A 230 -12.02 29.34 13.73
C GLU A 230 -11.72 28.13 12.82
N SER A 231 -10.89 28.33 11.80
CA SER A 231 -10.50 27.30 10.85
C SER A 231 -9.03 27.39 10.46
N VAL A 232 -8.37 26.23 10.35
CA VAL A 232 -6.97 26.13 9.94
C VAL A 232 -6.83 25.08 8.84
N LEU A 233 -6.27 25.51 7.71
CA LEU A 233 -5.93 24.67 6.57
C LEU A 233 -4.42 24.70 6.36
N ILE A 234 -3.78 23.54 6.20
CA ILE A 234 -2.38 23.45 5.75
C ILE A 234 -2.32 23.23 4.24
N MET A 235 -1.51 24.03 3.57
CA MET A 235 -1.22 23.94 2.13
C MET A 235 0.28 23.73 1.95
N GLY A 236 0.71 23.07 0.88
CA GLY A 236 2.14 22.95 0.64
C GLY A 236 2.54 22.28 -0.66
N SER A 237 3.84 22.09 -0.83
CA SER A 237 4.40 21.45 -2.03
C SER A 237 4.01 19.97 -2.17
N PHE A 238 3.55 19.33 -1.10
CA PHE A 238 3.15 17.92 -1.10
C PHE A 238 1.96 17.61 -2.02
N ASP A 239 1.08 18.58 -2.25
CA ASP A 239 -0.05 18.48 -3.18
C ASP A 239 0.00 19.54 -4.30
N GLY A 240 1.16 20.18 -4.47
CA GLY A 240 1.36 21.25 -5.44
C GLY A 240 0.56 22.51 -5.12
N TRP A 241 0.31 22.81 -3.85
CA TRP A 241 -0.44 23.99 -3.40
C TRP A 241 -1.89 24.03 -3.90
N SER A 242 -2.56 22.87 -3.98
CA SER A 242 -3.87 22.77 -4.65
C SER A 242 -5.07 22.70 -3.69
N GLN A 243 -5.14 21.69 -2.83
CA GLN A 243 -6.31 21.45 -1.96
C GLN A 243 -6.01 21.70 -0.48
N GLY A 244 -4.81 21.33 -0.04
CA GLY A 244 -4.43 21.32 1.35
C GLY A 244 -5.19 20.31 2.20
N LYS A 245 -5.05 20.43 3.51
CA LYS A 245 -5.74 19.60 4.50
C LYS A 245 -6.23 20.42 5.67
N ASN A 246 -7.47 20.19 6.08
CA ASN A 246 -8.02 20.84 7.28
C ASN A 246 -7.42 20.23 8.55
N LEU A 247 -7.15 21.09 9.53
CA LEU A 247 -6.75 20.67 10.87
C LEU A 247 -7.97 20.62 11.78
N SER A 248 -8.05 19.58 12.60
CA SER A 248 -9.10 19.40 13.59
C SER A 248 -8.77 20.18 14.85
N PRO A 249 -9.70 20.99 15.39
CA PRO A 249 -9.50 21.71 16.63
C PRO A 249 -9.59 20.77 17.84
N GLU A 250 -8.67 20.96 18.77
CA GLU A 250 -8.62 20.34 20.08
C GLU A 250 -8.49 21.45 21.14
N TYR A 251 -9.43 21.49 22.08
CA TYR A 251 -9.48 22.55 23.08
C TYR A 251 -8.64 22.19 24.31
N THR A 252 -7.57 22.93 24.55
CA THR A 252 -6.65 22.71 25.68
C THR A 252 -6.91 23.70 26.83
N GLY A 253 -8.09 24.31 26.90
CA GLY A 253 -8.51 25.20 27.99
C GLY A 253 -8.05 26.66 27.86
N SER A 254 -6.78 26.90 27.48
CA SER A 254 -6.20 28.24 27.35
C SER A 254 -5.99 28.69 25.90
N TYR A 255 -5.85 27.74 24.99
CA TYR A 255 -5.75 27.94 23.54
C TYR A 255 -6.33 26.73 22.81
N THR A 256 -6.61 26.89 21.52
CA THR A 256 -7.00 25.78 20.65
C THR A 256 -5.77 25.27 19.92
N MET A 257 -5.55 23.97 20.00
CA MET A 257 -4.56 23.27 19.20
C MET A 257 -5.27 22.65 18.01
N PHE A 258 -4.84 23.00 16.80
CA PHE A 258 -5.32 22.42 15.57
C PHE A 258 -4.33 21.34 15.16
N SER A 259 -4.79 20.12 14.84
CA SER A 259 -3.90 19.01 14.46
C SER A 259 -4.40 18.23 13.26
N THR A 260 -3.48 17.64 12.49
CA THR A 260 -3.79 16.73 11.39
C THR A 260 -2.60 15.80 11.13
N THR A 261 -2.85 14.65 10.52
CA THR A 261 -1.79 13.71 10.12
C THR A 261 -1.64 13.71 8.60
N LEU A 262 -0.48 14.08 8.07
CA LEU A 262 -0.18 14.01 6.63
C LEU A 262 0.49 12.69 6.30
N LEU A 263 0.19 12.11 5.13
CA LEU A 263 0.90 10.95 4.60
C LEU A 263 1.92 11.43 3.58
N LEU A 264 3.19 11.55 3.99
CA LEU A 264 4.27 12.14 3.20
C LEU A 264 5.43 11.17 3.04
N ARG A 265 6.06 11.17 1.87
CA ARG A 265 7.31 10.42 1.69
C ARG A 265 8.47 11.16 2.37
N PRO A 266 9.57 10.48 2.71
CA PRO A 266 10.78 11.16 3.14
C PRO A 266 11.21 12.23 2.15
N GLY A 267 11.47 13.44 2.64
CA GLY A 267 11.68 14.60 1.79
C GLY A 267 11.56 15.93 2.50
N ARG A 268 11.69 17.01 1.73
CA ARG A 268 11.56 18.39 2.19
C ARG A 268 10.34 19.01 1.53
N TYR A 269 9.45 19.56 2.33
CA TYR A 269 8.20 20.14 1.89
C TYR A 269 8.08 21.58 2.35
N GLU A 270 7.69 22.46 1.43
CA GLU A 270 7.30 23.82 1.79
C GLU A 270 5.83 23.82 2.15
N VAL A 271 5.48 24.41 3.28
CA VAL A 271 4.11 24.46 3.78
C VAL A 271 3.75 25.84 4.30
N LYS A 272 2.46 26.17 4.28
CA LYS A 272 1.91 27.40 4.87
C LYS A 272 0.51 27.15 5.40
N PHE A 273 0.14 27.89 6.43
CA PHE A 273 -1.17 27.76 7.06
C PHE A 273 -2.08 28.87 6.58
N LEU A 274 -3.30 28.51 6.20
CA LEU A 274 -4.39 29.45 5.96
C LEU A 274 -5.28 29.43 7.20
N VAL A 275 -5.19 30.49 8.00
CA VAL A 275 -5.86 30.64 9.29
C VAL A 275 -6.91 31.74 9.14
N ASP A 276 -8.19 31.38 9.21
CA ASP A 276 -9.32 32.30 9.02
C ASP A 276 -9.21 33.14 7.74
N GLY A 277 -8.76 32.51 6.65
CA GLY A 277 -8.56 33.16 5.35
C GLY A 277 -7.27 33.97 5.21
N ALA A 278 -6.43 34.07 6.26
CA ALA A 278 -5.14 34.76 6.22
C ALA A 278 -3.97 33.77 6.22
N TRP A 279 -2.98 34.01 5.35
CA TRP A 279 -1.77 33.21 5.31
C TRP A 279 -0.87 33.50 6.51
N LYS A 280 -0.50 32.46 7.26
CA LYS A 280 0.37 32.53 8.44
C LYS A 280 1.48 31.47 8.38
N LEU A 281 2.58 31.79 9.05
CA LEU A 281 3.70 30.88 9.28
C LEU A 281 3.61 30.33 10.69
N SER A 282 3.87 29.03 10.84
CA SER A 282 3.95 28.39 12.15
C SER A 282 5.26 28.79 12.82
N PRO A 283 5.23 29.25 14.09
CA PRO A 283 6.44 29.46 14.88
C PRO A 283 7.23 28.17 15.15
N GLU A 284 6.56 27.02 15.10
CA GLU A 284 7.11 25.70 15.44
C GLU A 284 7.95 25.09 14.32
N LEU A 285 7.82 25.63 13.10
CA LEU A 285 8.51 25.12 11.92
C LEU A 285 9.56 26.12 11.42
N PRO A 286 10.76 25.65 11.03
CA PRO A 286 11.75 26.51 10.38
C PRO A 286 11.13 27.23 9.16
N THR A 287 11.59 28.43 8.87
CA THR A 287 11.13 29.20 7.70
C THR A 287 12.15 29.15 6.57
N ILE A 288 11.67 29.19 5.33
CA ILE A 288 12.47 29.26 4.11
C ILE A 288 11.89 30.34 3.18
N GLY A 289 12.77 30.95 2.37
CA GLY A 289 12.40 32.01 1.44
C GLY A 289 12.45 33.41 2.07
N GLU A 290 12.12 34.42 1.28
CA GLU A 290 12.24 35.82 1.67
C GLU A 290 10.96 36.60 1.33
N GLY A 291 10.58 37.54 2.21
CA GLY A 291 9.44 38.44 2.02
C GLY A 291 8.11 37.71 1.87
N LEU A 292 7.39 38.01 0.77
CA LEU A 292 6.06 37.47 0.51
C LEU A 292 6.05 35.96 0.19
N ASN A 293 7.19 35.44 -0.25
CA ASN A 293 7.38 34.03 -0.59
C ASN A 293 7.91 33.19 0.58
N GLN A 294 7.90 33.75 1.79
CA GLN A 294 8.32 33.02 2.99
C GLN A 294 7.29 31.92 3.31
N ASN A 295 7.80 30.70 3.50
CA ASN A 295 7.06 29.48 3.81
C ASN A 295 7.70 28.76 5.00
N ASN A 296 6.98 27.83 5.63
CA ASN A 296 7.58 26.89 6.59
C ASN A 296 8.19 25.70 5.85
N MET A 297 9.26 25.13 6.42
CA MET A 297 9.92 23.92 5.94
C MET A 297 9.52 22.75 6.83
N LEU A 298 8.89 21.74 6.24
CA LEU A 298 8.58 20.45 6.86
C LEU A 298 9.55 19.40 6.31
N VAL A 299 10.38 18.83 7.18
CA VAL A 299 11.31 17.76 6.82
C VAL A 299 10.77 16.44 7.33
N VAL A 300 10.67 15.47 6.43
CA VAL A 300 10.26 14.10 6.73
C VAL A 300 11.48 13.21 6.55
N GLU A 301 11.92 12.60 7.65
CA GLU A 301 12.98 11.58 7.65
C GLU A 301 12.42 10.22 7.27
#